data_AF-A0A1I0FKC5-F1
#
_entry.id   AF-A0A1I0FKC5-F1
#
_cell.length_a   1.000
_cell.length_b   1.000
_cell.length_c   1.000
_cell.angle_alpha   90.00
_cell.angle_beta   90.00
_cell.angle_gamma   90.00
#
_symmetry.space_group_name_H-M   'P 1'
#
loop_
_entity.id
_entity.type
_entity.pdbx_description
1 polymer ?
#
loop_
_entity_poly.entity_id
_entity_poly.type
_entity_poly.pdbx_seq_one_letter_code
_entity_poly.pdbx_strand_id
1 'polypeptide(L)'
;MGRMGWLGCAVWVLCTACGASKPAVREPAGQSVSQEESTAPARRYVDAQLGFEIVRPAAEWQLDASAPQEPSDGAAVPVILRHRMTGAQVVLQVAPAVGSPTQIAEQLNRGLSEQPDFVSSELEPLPLSDSAVGFDFQVGQGVHGRVAVTEGSPGHLFMLLATWPANTCEDCERSVEALFGAVRPFPSQG
;
A
#
# COMPACT_ATOMS: atom_id res chain seq x y z
N MET A 1 -49.98 45.31 -2.64
CA MET A 1 -50.54 44.98 -1.32
C MET A 1 -49.98 43.64 -0.86
N GLY A 2 -49.08 43.65 0.16
CA GLY A 2 -48.63 42.51 0.99
C GLY A 2 -47.86 41.38 0.27
N ARG A 3 -46.89 40.65 0.84
CA ARG A 3 -46.38 40.45 2.22
C ARG A 3 -44.89 40.02 2.06
N MET A 4 -43.94 40.65 2.75
CA MET A 4 -43.38 40.25 4.05
C MET A 4 -42.79 38.81 4.06
N GLY A 5 -41.45 38.71 4.18
CA GLY A 5 -40.71 37.46 4.30
C GLY A 5 -39.27 37.71 4.74
N TRP A 6 -39.12 38.07 6.01
CA TRP A 6 -37.91 38.43 6.75
C TRP A 6 -37.11 37.16 7.09
N LEU A 7 -35.81 37.12 6.81
CA LEU A 7 -34.87 36.16 7.43
C LEU A 7 -33.52 36.86 7.63
N GLY A 8 -33.27 37.19 8.90
CA GLY A 8 -32.06 37.83 9.38
C GLY A 8 -30.88 36.88 9.39
N CYS A 9 -29.73 37.38 8.93
CA CYS A 9 -28.45 36.71 9.03
C CYS A 9 -27.73 37.23 10.29
N ALA A 10 -27.68 36.43 11.35
CA ALA A 10 -26.92 36.73 12.55
C ALA A 10 -25.48 36.24 12.38
N VAL A 11 -24.56 37.18 12.13
CA VAL A 11 -23.12 36.93 12.13
C VAL A 11 -22.61 37.02 13.56
N TRP A 12 -22.15 35.89 14.10
CA TRP A 12 -21.44 35.83 15.38
C TRP A 12 -19.99 36.29 15.17
N VAL A 13 -19.67 37.48 15.71
CA VAL A 13 -18.31 38.00 15.83
C VAL A 13 -17.69 37.41 17.09
N LEU A 14 -16.69 36.54 16.94
CA LEU A 14 -15.89 35.99 18.04
C LEU A 14 -14.81 37.00 18.44
N CYS A 15 -14.91 37.46 19.68
CA CYS A 15 -13.99 38.39 20.32
C CYS A 15 -12.56 37.82 20.43
N THR A 16 -11.60 38.63 20.00
CA THR A 16 -10.18 38.51 20.31
C THR A 16 -9.93 38.84 21.78
N ALA A 17 -9.36 37.91 22.54
CA ALA A 17 -8.81 38.18 23.85
C ALA A 17 -7.31 37.86 23.85
N CYS A 18 -6.50 38.93 23.89
CA CYS A 18 -5.07 38.90 24.12
C CYS A 18 -4.79 38.47 25.57
N GLY A 19 -4.07 37.36 25.75
CA GLY A 19 -3.51 36.93 27.03
C GLY A 19 -1.99 36.87 26.94
N ALA A 20 -1.32 37.96 27.31
CA ALA A 20 0.12 38.03 27.45
C ALA A 20 0.55 37.40 28.79
N SER A 21 1.50 36.46 28.77
CA SER A 21 2.37 36.14 29.90
C SER A 21 3.60 35.33 29.43
N LYS A 22 4.78 35.93 29.61
CA LYS A 22 6.11 35.31 29.69
C LYS A 22 6.82 36.03 30.85
N PRO A 23 7.89 35.48 31.49
CA PRO A 23 8.55 34.19 31.28
C PRO A 23 8.81 33.41 32.59
N ALA A 24 9.18 32.14 32.48
CA ALA A 24 9.98 31.49 33.52
C ALA A 24 11.08 30.66 32.85
N VAL A 25 12.30 31.20 32.88
CA VAL A 25 13.54 30.52 32.52
C VAL A 25 13.84 29.50 33.61
N ARG A 26 13.98 28.23 33.23
CA ARG A 26 14.68 27.22 34.02
C ARG A 26 15.27 26.17 33.07
N GLU A 27 16.58 26.26 32.88
CA GLU A 27 17.48 25.14 32.55
C GLU A 27 18.66 25.24 33.54
N PRO A 28 19.47 24.20 33.79
CA PRO A 28 19.49 22.88 33.14
C PRO A 28 19.50 21.71 34.15
N ALA A 29 19.02 20.54 33.74
CA ALA A 29 19.45 19.28 34.34
C ALA A 29 19.50 18.23 33.23
N GLY A 30 20.72 17.81 32.91
CA GLY A 30 21.00 16.89 31.83
C GLY A 30 20.24 15.58 31.96
N GLN A 31 19.60 15.20 30.86
CA GLN A 31 19.47 13.82 30.46
C GLN A 31 19.77 13.80 28.96
N SER A 32 21.04 13.52 28.67
CA SER A 32 21.45 12.95 27.39
C SER A 32 20.76 11.60 27.28
N VAL A 33 19.53 11.60 26.77
CA VAL A 33 18.91 10.37 26.29
C VAL A 33 19.64 10.09 25.00
N SER A 34 20.67 9.23 25.10
CA SER A 34 21.23 8.55 23.95
C SER A 34 20.07 8.12 23.07
N GLN A 35 20.05 8.64 21.86
CA GLN A 35 19.15 8.22 20.81
C GLN A 35 19.54 6.77 20.50
N GLU A 36 19.07 5.85 21.33
CA GLU A 36 19.02 4.43 21.03
C GLU A 36 18.15 4.35 19.79
N GLU A 37 18.84 4.07 18.68
CA GLU A 37 18.28 3.64 17.43
C GLU A 37 17.29 2.52 17.76
N SER A 38 16.02 2.90 17.89
CA SER A 38 14.96 2.01 18.25
C SER A 38 14.83 1.06 17.06
N THR A 39 15.47 -0.10 17.18
CA THR A 39 15.19 -1.30 16.40
C THR A 39 13.75 -1.70 16.71
N ALA A 40 12.80 -0.94 16.19
CA ALA A 40 11.40 -1.27 16.26
C ALA A 40 11.24 -2.62 15.56
N PRO A 41 10.66 -3.63 16.22
CA PRO A 41 10.52 -4.95 15.61
C PRO A 41 9.77 -4.80 14.28
N ALA A 42 10.23 -5.52 13.26
CA ALA A 42 9.60 -5.54 11.94
C ALA A 42 8.09 -5.70 12.11
N ARG A 43 7.33 -4.67 11.73
CA ARG A 43 5.89 -4.62 11.97
C ARG A 43 5.21 -5.67 11.09
N ARG A 44 4.88 -6.83 11.66
CA ARG A 44 4.13 -7.88 10.96
C ARG A 44 2.68 -7.45 10.80
N TYR A 45 2.15 -7.57 9.59
CA TYR A 45 0.72 -7.49 9.31
C TYR A 45 0.22 -8.89 8.99
N VAL A 46 -0.89 -9.29 9.58
CA VAL A 46 -1.47 -10.63 9.41
C VAL A 46 -2.94 -10.46 9.12
N ASP A 47 -3.41 -11.11 8.06
CA ASP A 47 -4.82 -11.33 7.83
C ASP A 47 -5.08 -12.83 7.77
N ALA A 48 -5.58 -13.38 8.89
CA ALA A 48 -5.85 -14.80 9.01
C ALA A 48 -7.07 -15.25 8.18
N GLN A 49 -7.98 -14.32 7.82
CA GLN A 49 -9.14 -14.64 7.00
C GLN A 49 -8.71 -14.78 5.53
N LEU A 50 -7.84 -13.89 5.07
CA LEU A 50 -7.26 -13.93 3.73
C LEU A 50 -6.02 -14.86 3.64
N GLY A 51 -5.58 -15.42 4.78
CA GLY A 51 -4.56 -16.46 4.84
C GLY A 51 -3.16 -15.97 4.46
N PHE A 52 -2.80 -14.73 4.78
CA PHE A 52 -1.46 -14.20 4.49
C PHE A 52 -0.87 -13.40 5.64
N GLU A 53 0.43 -13.19 5.54
CA GLU A 53 1.16 -12.24 6.35
C GLU A 53 2.15 -11.42 5.52
N ILE A 54 2.43 -10.21 6.01
CA ILE A 54 3.44 -9.33 5.47
C ILE A 54 4.39 -8.98 6.61
N VAL A 55 5.61 -9.52 6.55
CA VAL A 55 6.68 -9.12 7.47
C VAL A 55 7.27 -7.83 6.96
N ARG A 56 6.74 -6.69 7.39
CA ARG A 56 7.06 -5.38 6.78
C ARG A 56 8.58 -5.19 6.68
N PRO A 57 9.11 -5.02 5.46
CA PRO A 57 10.55 -4.90 5.26
C PRO A 57 11.09 -3.58 5.84
N ALA A 58 10.29 -2.50 5.82
CA ALA A 58 10.76 -1.18 6.25
C ALA A 58 9.61 -0.21 6.66
N ALA A 59 9.91 0.81 7.47
CA ALA A 59 8.91 1.66 8.17
C ALA A 59 8.13 2.63 7.25
N GLU A 60 8.68 2.90 6.07
CA GLU A 60 8.16 3.72 4.98
C GLU A 60 6.87 3.19 4.36
N TRP A 61 6.64 1.87 4.42
CA TRP A 61 5.41 1.25 3.90
C TRP A 61 4.29 1.31 4.93
N GLN A 62 3.14 1.86 4.55
CA GLN A 62 1.95 1.96 5.39
C GLN A 62 0.77 1.23 4.75
N LEU A 63 0.05 0.45 5.53
CA LEU A 63 -1.24 -0.09 5.13
C LEU A 63 -2.23 1.06 4.95
N ASP A 64 -2.92 1.10 3.82
CA ASP A 64 -3.96 2.06 3.55
C ASP A 64 -5.26 1.64 4.25
N ALA A 65 -5.49 2.20 5.44
CA ALA A 65 -6.70 1.94 6.23
C ALA A 65 -7.97 2.57 5.63
N SER A 66 -7.85 3.38 4.57
CA SER A 66 -8.97 4.00 3.87
C SER A 66 -9.41 3.24 2.62
N ALA A 67 -8.74 2.12 2.28
CA ALA A 67 -9.18 1.25 1.21
C ALA A 67 -10.57 0.65 1.53
N PRO A 68 -11.45 0.46 0.53
CA PRO A 68 -12.80 -0.08 0.76
C PRO A 68 -12.71 -1.42 1.48
N GLN A 69 -13.27 -1.50 2.69
CA GLN A 69 -13.28 -2.72 3.51
C GLN A 69 -14.42 -3.68 3.17
N GLU A 70 -15.34 -3.26 2.30
CA GLU A 70 -16.47 -4.06 1.88
C GLU A 70 -16.17 -4.70 0.52
N PRO A 71 -16.23 -6.04 0.41
CA PRO A 71 -16.05 -6.72 -0.86
C PRO A 71 -17.17 -6.34 -1.83
N SER A 72 -16.84 -5.75 -2.97
CA SER A 72 -17.78 -5.58 -4.08
C SER A 72 -17.95 -6.91 -4.81
N ASP A 73 -19.18 -7.38 -5.00
CA ASP A 73 -19.53 -8.55 -5.83
C ASP A 73 -18.66 -9.81 -5.61
N GLY A 74 -18.38 -10.15 -4.34
CA GLY A 74 -17.64 -11.37 -3.99
C GLY A 74 -16.14 -11.33 -4.30
N ALA A 75 -15.60 -10.19 -4.73
CA ALA A 75 -14.16 -9.98 -4.84
C ALA A 75 -13.54 -9.76 -3.45
N ALA A 76 -12.40 -10.41 -3.17
CA ALA A 76 -11.67 -10.16 -1.94
C ALA A 76 -11.21 -8.70 -1.87
N VAL A 77 -11.32 -8.08 -0.70
CA VAL A 77 -10.83 -6.72 -0.45
C VAL A 77 -9.31 -6.69 -0.67
N PRO A 78 -8.79 -5.84 -1.56
CA PRO A 78 -7.37 -5.75 -1.79
C PRO A 78 -6.66 -5.08 -0.61
N VAL A 79 -5.49 -5.58 -0.27
CA VAL A 79 -4.62 -4.98 0.74
C VAL A 79 -3.66 -4.04 0.06
N ILE A 80 -3.77 -2.75 0.37
CA ILE A 80 -2.99 -1.70 -0.28
C ILE A 80 -1.94 -1.19 0.71
N LEU A 81 -0.66 -1.21 0.30
CA LEU A 81 0.45 -0.58 1.00
C LEU A 81 0.94 0.62 0.18
N ARG A 82 1.17 1.75 0.86
CA ARG A 82 1.68 2.98 0.25
C ARG A 82 3.05 3.34 0.84
N HIS A 83 3.98 3.71 -0.01
CA HIS A 83 5.27 4.24 0.38
C HIS A 83 5.14 5.75 0.66
N ARG A 84 5.47 6.17 1.89
CA ARG A 84 5.19 7.54 2.38
C ARG A 84 5.81 8.67 1.55
N MET A 85 6.98 8.43 0.95
CA MET A 85 7.80 9.50 0.37
C MET A 85 7.69 9.57 -1.16
N THR A 86 7.44 8.45 -1.82
CA THR A 86 7.56 8.33 -3.28
C THR A 86 6.22 8.25 -3.97
N GLY A 87 5.14 7.96 -3.23
CA GLY A 87 3.84 7.65 -3.84
C GLY A 87 3.77 6.25 -4.45
N ALA A 88 4.81 5.42 -4.30
CA ALA A 88 4.75 4.02 -4.72
C ALA A 88 3.67 3.26 -3.94
N GLN A 89 3.04 2.30 -4.60
CA GLN A 89 1.97 1.49 -4.04
C GLN A 89 2.20 0.02 -4.36
N VAL A 90 1.81 -0.83 -3.42
CA VAL A 90 1.72 -2.28 -3.63
C VAL A 90 0.33 -2.73 -3.22
N VAL A 91 -0.33 -3.42 -4.14
CA VAL A 91 -1.63 -4.04 -3.93
C VAL A 91 -1.41 -5.53 -3.85
N LEU A 92 -1.84 -6.15 -2.76
CA LEU A 92 -1.97 -7.59 -2.60
C LEU A 92 -3.44 -7.96 -2.74
N GLN A 93 -3.73 -8.81 -3.72
CA GLN A 93 -5.02 -9.43 -3.90
C GLN A 93 -4.90 -10.94 -3.71
N VAL A 94 -5.78 -11.48 -2.88
CA VAL A 94 -5.92 -12.92 -2.67
C VAL A 94 -7.12 -13.39 -3.48
N ALA A 95 -6.93 -14.42 -4.29
CA ALA A 95 -8.00 -14.97 -5.14
C ALA A 95 -8.01 -16.50 -5.11
N PRO A 96 -9.16 -17.16 -5.36
CA PRO A 96 -9.19 -18.60 -5.56
C PRO A 96 -8.27 -19.03 -6.72
N ALA A 97 -7.58 -20.16 -6.54
CA ALA A 97 -6.69 -20.74 -7.55
C ALA A 97 -7.48 -21.46 -8.65
N VAL A 98 -8.14 -20.70 -9.51
CA VAL A 98 -8.89 -21.21 -10.68
C VAL A 98 -7.99 -21.59 -11.87
N GLY A 99 -6.67 -21.33 -11.75
CA GLY A 99 -5.63 -21.66 -12.72
C GLY A 99 -4.25 -21.62 -12.07
N SER A 100 -3.21 -22.00 -12.82
CA SER A 100 -1.82 -21.89 -12.35
C SER A 100 -1.37 -20.42 -12.30
N PRO A 101 -0.35 -20.07 -11.48
CA PRO A 101 0.22 -18.71 -11.47
C PRO A 101 0.59 -18.20 -12.86
N THR A 102 1.18 -19.05 -13.71
CA THR A 102 1.51 -18.74 -15.10
C THR A 102 0.28 -18.39 -15.94
N GLN A 103 -0.78 -19.22 -15.89
CA GLN A 103 -2.00 -18.94 -16.65
C GLN A 103 -2.65 -17.62 -16.23
N ILE A 104 -2.69 -17.35 -14.93
CA ILE A 104 -3.26 -16.10 -14.40
C ILE A 104 -2.39 -14.89 -14.79
N ALA A 105 -1.07 -15.00 -14.69
CA ALA A 105 -0.16 -13.93 -15.12
C ALA A 105 -0.25 -13.64 -16.62
N GLU A 106 -0.39 -14.68 -17.47
CA GLU A 106 -0.59 -14.52 -18.92
C GLU A 106 -1.92 -13.82 -19.23
N GLN A 107 -2.98 -14.19 -18.53
CA GLN A 107 -4.30 -13.56 -18.69
C GLN A 107 -4.25 -12.09 -18.24
N LEU A 108 -3.60 -11.79 -17.12
CA LEU A 108 -3.41 -10.42 -16.63
C LEU A 108 -2.59 -9.58 -17.61
N ASN A 109 -1.44 -10.10 -18.08
CA ASN A 109 -0.58 -9.37 -19.02
C ASN A 109 -1.36 -9.05 -20.31
N ARG A 110 -2.07 -10.04 -20.87
CA ARG A 110 -2.90 -9.84 -22.05
C ARG A 110 -3.99 -8.80 -21.83
N GLY A 111 -4.76 -8.91 -20.75
CA GLY A 111 -5.86 -7.99 -20.46
C GLY A 111 -5.40 -6.55 -20.17
N LEU A 112 -4.25 -6.38 -19.52
CA LEU A 112 -3.66 -5.06 -19.29
C LEU A 112 -3.05 -4.47 -20.57
N SER A 113 -2.49 -5.30 -21.44
CA SER A 113 -1.93 -4.86 -22.74
C SER A 113 -2.99 -4.31 -23.71
N GLU A 114 -4.27 -4.55 -23.45
CA GLU A 114 -5.38 -3.94 -24.20
C GLU A 114 -5.63 -2.48 -23.80
N GLN A 115 -5.04 -2.00 -22.70
CA GLN A 115 -5.21 -0.63 -22.24
C GLN A 115 -4.32 0.36 -23.02
N PRO A 116 -4.83 1.57 -23.32
CA PRO A 116 -4.02 2.61 -23.95
C PRO A 116 -2.76 2.92 -23.14
N ASP A 117 -1.66 3.14 -23.86
CA ASP A 117 -0.34 3.51 -23.30
C ASP A 117 0.26 2.48 -22.32
N PHE A 118 -0.28 1.26 -22.25
CA PHE A 118 0.28 0.17 -21.46
C PHE A 118 1.31 -0.62 -22.29
N VAL A 119 2.52 -0.76 -21.76
CA VAL A 119 3.58 -1.58 -22.36
C VAL A 119 4.11 -2.51 -21.28
N SER A 120 4.10 -3.82 -21.54
CA SER A 120 4.63 -4.84 -20.63
C SER A 120 5.79 -5.62 -21.22
N SER A 121 6.60 -6.20 -20.33
CA SER A 121 7.58 -7.22 -20.67
C SER A 121 6.91 -8.58 -20.91
N GLU A 122 7.70 -9.53 -21.41
CA GLU A 122 7.36 -10.94 -21.33
C GLU A 122 7.31 -11.41 -19.87
N LEU A 123 6.66 -12.57 -19.64
CA LEU A 123 6.62 -13.19 -18.32
C LEU A 123 7.98 -13.80 -17.97
N GLU A 124 8.39 -13.61 -16.71
CA GLU A 124 9.60 -14.19 -16.15
C GLU A 124 9.33 -14.92 -14.83
N PRO A 125 10.08 -16.00 -14.51
CA PRO A 125 10.10 -16.56 -13.16
C PRO A 125 10.64 -15.55 -12.16
N LEU A 126 10.05 -15.51 -10.95
CA LEU A 126 10.45 -14.58 -9.90
C LEU A 126 11.11 -15.29 -8.72
N PRO A 127 12.12 -14.69 -8.07
CA PRO A 127 12.80 -15.26 -6.90
C PRO A 127 11.97 -15.12 -5.61
N LEU A 128 10.65 -15.30 -5.70
CA LEU A 128 9.71 -15.29 -4.57
C LEU A 128 9.35 -16.72 -4.13
N SER A 129 9.18 -17.61 -5.10
CA SER A 129 8.91 -19.04 -4.94
C SER A 129 9.15 -19.76 -6.27
N ASP A 130 9.18 -21.10 -6.27
CA ASP A 130 9.33 -21.89 -7.50
C ASP A 130 8.12 -21.75 -8.46
N SER A 131 6.97 -21.30 -7.95
CA SER A 131 5.75 -21.09 -8.73
C SER A 131 5.51 -19.63 -9.10
N ALA A 132 6.34 -18.71 -8.60
CA ALA A 132 6.16 -17.29 -8.81
C ALA A 132 6.57 -16.87 -10.22
N VAL A 133 5.69 -16.13 -10.89
CA VAL A 133 5.95 -15.52 -12.21
C VAL A 133 5.48 -14.08 -12.21
N GLY A 134 6.05 -13.26 -13.08
CA GLY A 134 5.71 -11.85 -13.15
C GLY A 134 6.11 -11.20 -14.46
N PHE A 135 5.83 -9.91 -14.55
CA PHE A 135 6.25 -9.06 -15.66
C PHE A 135 6.30 -7.61 -15.18
N ASP A 136 7.18 -6.84 -15.81
CA ASP A 136 7.23 -5.39 -15.64
C ASP A 136 6.29 -4.72 -16.63
N PHE A 137 5.82 -3.52 -16.29
CA PHE A 137 5.05 -2.69 -17.20
C PHE A 137 5.29 -1.21 -17.00
N GLN A 138 4.89 -0.43 -17.99
CA GLN A 138 4.87 1.02 -17.97
C GLN A 138 3.51 1.51 -18.46
N VAL A 139 3.03 2.60 -17.87
CA VAL A 139 1.83 3.32 -18.33
C VAL A 139 2.22 4.73 -18.71
N GLY A 140 2.13 5.02 -20.01
CA GLY A 140 2.64 6.26 -20.59
C GLY A 140 4.12 6.45 -20.30
N GLN A 141 4.51 7.64 -19.85
CA GLN A 141 5.89 7.98 -19.47
C GLN A 141 6.03 8.26 -17.96
N GLY A 142 4.96 8.05 -17.19
CA GLY A 142 4.86 8.55 -15.82
C GLY A 142 4.90 7.47 -14.75
N VAL A 143 4.56 6.22 -15.09
CA VAL A 143 4.37 5.15 -14.12
C VAL A 143 5.09 3.90 -14.60
N HIS A 144 5.92 3.34 -13.73
CA HIS A 144 6.41 1.98 -13.83
C HIS A 144 5.59 1.09 -12.90
N GLY A 145 5.53 -0.19 -13.21
CA GLY A 145 4.95 -1.16 -12.32
C GLY A 145 5.46 -2.56 -12.57
N ARG A 146 5.12 -3.44 -11.64
CA ARG A 146 5.51 -4.85 -11.66
C ARG A 146 4.37 -5.69 -11.12
N VAL A 147 4.16 -6.82 -11.77
CA VAL A 147 3.20 -7.83 -11.37
C VAL A 147 3.93 -9.07 -10.92
N ALA A 148 3.50 -9.67 -9.82
CA ALA A 148 3.88 -11.00 -9.41
C ALA A 148 2.65 -11.84 -9.08
N VAL A 149 2.60 -13.07 -9.56
CA VAL A 149 1.59 -14.06 -9.23
C VAL A 149 2.30 -15.29 -8.68
N THR A 150 1.90 -15.74 -7.49
CA THR A 150 2.46 -16.92 -6.82
C THR A 150 1.34 -17.70 -6.14
N GLU A 151 1.58 -18.98 -5.88
CA GLU A 151 0.75 -19.75 -4.96
C GLU A 151 0.77 -19.09 -3.57
N GLY A 152 -0.41 -19.02 -2.95
CA GLY A 152 -0.62 -18.46 -1.62
C GLY A 152 -0.97 -19.55 -0.60
N SER A 153 -1.95 -19.27 0.25
CA SER A 153 -2.57 -20.30 1.10
C SER A 153 -3.24 -21.40 0.24
N PRO A 154 -3.45 -22.63 0.76
CA PRO A 154 -4.06 -23.72 0.00
C PRO A 154 -5.34 -23.29 -0.74
N GLY A 155 -5.38 -23.58 -2.05
CA GLY A 155 -6.50 -23.21 -2.92
C GLY A 155 -6.57 -21.73 -3.31
N HIS A 156 -5.56 -20.92 -2.99
CA HIS A 156 -5.51 -19.49 -3.29
C HIS A 156 -4.21 -19.08 -3.98
N LEU A 157 -4.29 -18.01 -4.75
CA LEU A 157 -3.16 -17.30 -5.35
C LEU A 157 -2.98 -15.95 -4.66
N PHE A 158 -1.74 -15.51 -4.56
CA PHE A 158 -1.40 -14.13 -4.26
C PHE A 158 -1.02 -13.43 -5.55
N MET A 159 -1.72 -12.33 -5.82
CA MET A 159 -1.44 -11.41 -6.92
C MET A 159 -0.95 -10.11 -6.32
N LEU A 160 0.29 -9.75 -6.64
CA LEU A 160 0.95 -8.54 -6.20
C LEU A 160 1.07 -7.60 -7.39
N LEU A 161 0.59 -6.38 -7.24
CA LEU A 161 0.72 -5.31 -8.23
C LEU A 161 1.41 -4.13 -7.56
N ALA A 162 2.59 -3.78 -8.05
CA ALA A 162 3.31 -2.59 -7.64
C ALA A 162 3.25 -1.51 -8.71
N THR A 163 3.14 -0.25 -8.29
CA THR A 163 3.30 0.93 -9.15
C THR A 163 4.14 1.99 -8.47
N TRP A 164 4.97 2.70 -9.25
CA TRP A 164 5.75 3.84 -8.77
C TRP A 164 6.00 4.85 -9.89
N PRO A 165 6.28 6.13 -9.56
CA PRO A 165 6.64 7.12 -10.57
C PRO A 165 7.91 6.72 -11.36
N ALA A 166 7.93 7.00 -12.66
CA ALA A 166 9.08 6.66 -13.51
C ALA A 166 10.39 7.39 -13.11
N ASN A 167 10.28 8.50 -12.35
CA ASN A 167 11.40 9.31 -11.88
C ASN A 167 11.86 8.96 -10.45
N THR A 168 11.42 7.82 -9.89
CA THR A 168 11.83 7.41 -8.55
C THR A 168 13.27 6.85 -8.56
N CYS A 169 13.96 6.89 -7.42
CA CYS A 169 15.30 6.31 -7.30
C CYS A 169 15.27 4.78 -7.23
N GLU A 170 16.40 4.14 -7.55
CA GLU A 170 16.59 2.68 -7.50
C GLU A 170 16.26 2.07 -6.12
N ASP A 171 16.40 2.85 -5.04
CA ASP A 171 16.04 2.39 -3.69
C ASP A 171 14.53 2.11 -3.56
N CYS A 172 13.68 2.86 -4.27
CA CYS A 172 12.24 2.59 -4.30
C CYS A 172 11.94 1.25 -4.97
N GLU A 173 12.56 0.96 -6.10
CA GLU A 173 12.39 -0.31 -6.82
C GLU A 173 12.86 -1.48 -5.96
N ARG A 174 14.03 -1.36 -5.34
CA ARG A 174 14.53 -2.36 -4.40
C ARG A 174 13.59 -2.55 -3.21
N SER A 175 12.97 -1.48 -2.72
CA SER A 175 12.00 -1.56 -1.62
C SER A 175 10.71 -2.27 -2.03
N VAL A 176 10.29 -2.17 -3.30
CA VAL A 176 9.14 -2.88 -3.86
C VAL A 176 9.43 -4.39 -3.90
N GLU A 177 10.59 -4.77 -4.45
CA GLU A 177 11.02 -6.19 -4.47
C GLU A 177 11.13 -6.78 -3.07
N ALA A 178 11.68 -6.02 -2.12
CA ALA A 178 11.74 -6.42 -0.72
C ALA A 178 10.35 -6.61 -0.11
N LEU A 179 9.36 -5.80 -0.50
CA LEU A 179 7.98 -5.94 -0.06
C LEU A 179 7.29 -7.15 -0.69
N PHE A 180 7.55 -7.45 -1.96
CA PHE A 180 7.06 -8.68 -2.60
C PHE A 180 7.58 -9.91 -1.86
N GLY A 181 8.88 -9.98 -1.56
CA GLY A 181 9.49 -11.09 -0.81
C GLY A 181 9.06 -11.17 0.67
N ALA A 182 8.43 -10.13 1.20
CA ALA A 182 7.90 -10.09 2.55
C ALA A 182 6.49 -10.69 2.69
N VAL A 183 5.78 -10.90 1.58
CA VAL A 183 4.44 -11.51 1.57
C VAL A 183 4.57 -13.02 1.62
N ARG A 184 3.91 -13.66 2.60
CA ARG A 184 3.97 -15.10 2.81
C ARG A 184 2.60 -15.68 3.13
N PRO A 185 2.34 -16.95 2.77
CA PRO A 185 1.15 -17.64 3.24
C PRO A 185 1.15 -17.68 4.77
N PHE A 186 -0.01 -17.43 5.38
CA PHE A 186 -0.15 -17.60 6.82
C PHE A 186 -0.15 -19.10 7.13
N PRO A 187 0.66 -19.57 8.10
CA PRO A 187 0.73 -21.00 8.40
C PRO A 187 -0.65 -21.53 8.79
N SER A 188 -1.10 -22.58 8.10
CA SER A 188 -2.30 -23.31 8.49
C SER A 188 -2.13 -23.82 9.91
N GLN A 189 -3.08 -23.53 10.80
CA GLN A 189 -3.13 -24.24 12.08
C GLN A 189 -3.40 -25.71 11.75
N GLY A 190 -2.41 -26.55 12.02
CA GLY A 190 -2.48 -28.00 11.81
C GLY A 190 -3.47 -28.67 12.75
#